data_AF-A0A496QGU7-F1
#
_entry.id   AF-A0A496QGU7-F1
#
_cell.length_a   1.000
_cell.length_b   1.000
_cell.length_c   1.000
_cell.angle_alpha   90.00
_cell.angle_beta   90.00
_cell.angle_gamma   90.00
#
_symmetry.space_group_name_H-M   'P 1'
#
loop_
_entity.id
_entity.type
_entity.pdbx_description
1 polymer ?
#
loop_
_entity_poly.entity_id
_entity_poly.type
_entity_poly.pdbx_seq_one_letter_code
_entity_poly.pdbx_strand_id
1 'polypeptide(L)' 'MKPCDENIKKALKLAEKMLDLADKGDIAREDAGCGVLYGVLRYSGYKIGELAETEKEAHIKRGWWKEGEIK' A
#
# COMPACT_ATOMS: atom_id res chain seq x y z
N MET A 1 7.21 18.55 3.88
CA MET A 1 7.41 17.08 3.86
C MET A 1 8.51 16.73 2.83
N LYS A 2 9.36 15.72 3.04
CA LYS A 2 10.40 15.36 2.07
C LYS A 2 9.77 14.63 0.86
N PRO A 3 10.34 14.71 -0.36
CA PRO A 3 9.81 14.00 -1.53
C PRO A 3 9.71 12.48 -1.34
N CYS A 4 10.60 11.88 -0.54
CA CYS A 4 10.56 10.45 -0.22
C CYS A 4 9.35 10.07 0.65
N ASP A 5 8.97 10.91 1.63
CA ASP A 5 7.78 10.69 2.47
C ASP A 5 6.49 10.64 1.63
N GLU A 6 6.40 11.51 0.62
CA GLU A 6 5.26 11.52 -0.31
C GLU A 6 5.18 10.24 -1.14
N ASN A 7 6.32 9.64 -1.51
CA ASN A 7 6.33 8.34 -2.19
C ASN A 7 5.92 7.20 -1.24
N ILE A 8 6.30 7.26 0.04
CA ILE A 8 5.84 6.30 1.06
C ILE A 8 4.32 6.40 1.24
N LYS A 9 3.75 7.60 1.33
CA LYS A 9 2.29 7.79 1.36
C LYS A 9 1.60 7.24 0.11
N LYS A 10 2.18 7.45 -1.07
CA LYS A 10 1.64 6.90 -2.33
C LYS A 10 1.70 5.38 -2.33
N ALA A 11 2.76 4.78 -1.80
CA ALA A 11 2.89 3.33 -1.67
C ALA A 11 1.83 2.75 -0.74
N LEU A 12 1.56 3.38 0.41
CA LEU A 12 0.47 2.99 1.33
C LEU A 12 -0.90 3.05 0.63
N LYS A 13 -1.21 4.17 -0.04
CA LYS A 13 -2.46 4.31 -0.81
C LYS A 13 -2.57 3.30 -1.96
N LEU A 14 -1.44 2.94 -2.58
CA LEU A 14 -1.43 1.93 -3.63
C LEU A 14 -1.71 0.54 -3.04
N ALA A 15 -1.11 0.19 -1.91
CA ALA A 15 -1.38 -1.06 -1.20
C ALA A 15 -2.87 -1.19 -0.86
N GLU A 16 -3.50 -0.14 -0.32
CA GLU A 16 -4.94 -0.11 -0.04
C GLU A 16 -5.78 -0.37 -1.31
N LYS A 17 -5.46 0.28 -2.42
CA LYS A 17 -6.14 0.06 -3.71
C LYS A 17 -5.95 -1.34 -4.25
N MET A 18 -4.77 -1.94 -4.04
CA MET A 18 -4.50 -3.32 -4.45
C MET A 18 -5.35 -4.30 -3.64
N LEU A 19 -5.48 -4.09 -2.33
CA LEU A 19 -6.32 -4.92 -1.46
C LEU A 19 -7.81 -4.82 -1.84
N ASP A 20 -8.32 -3.59 -2.02
CA ASP A 20 -9.72 -3.37 -2.44
C ASP A 20 -10.02 -3.99 -3.80
N LEU A 21 -9.11 -3.86 -4.77
CA LEU A 21 -9.27 -4.49 -6.08
C LEU A 21 -9.17 -6.02 -6.00
N ALA A 22 -8.30 -6.56 -5.14
CA ALA A 22 -8.19 -8.00 -4.95
C ALA A 22 -9.49 -8.58 -4.38
N ASP A 23 -10.10 -7.92 -3.41
CA ASP A 23 -11.36 -8.38 -2.81
C ASP A 23 -12.53 -8.30 -3.79
N LYS A 24 -12.65 -7.20 -4.53
CA LYS A 24 -13.65 -7.07 -5.61
C LYS A 24 -13.46 -8.12 -6.69
N GLY A 25 -12.21 -8.33 -7.12
CA GLY A 25 -11.86 -9.31 -8.13
C GLY A 25 -12.17 -10.74 -7.69
N ASP A 26 -11.81 -11.10 -6.47
CA ASP A 26 -12.03 -12.44 -5.92
C ASP A 26 -13.53 -12.78 -5.80
N ILE A 27 -14.37 -11.79 -5.50
CA ILE A 27 -15.83 -11.92 -5.53
C ILE A 27 -16.34 -12.16 -6.96
N ALA A 28 -15.77 -11.46 -7.95
CA ALA A 28 -16.21 -11.48 -9.35
C ALA A 28 -15.52 -12.55 -10.21
N ARG A 29 -14.65 -13.40 -9.65
CA ARG A 29 -13.82 -14.32 -10.44
C ARG A 29 -14.67 -15.37 -11.18
N GLU A 30 -14.37 -15.58 -12.45
CA GLU A 30 -15.05 -16.57 -13.30
C GLU A 30 -14.24 -17.86 -13.50
N ASP A 31 -12.92 -17.79 -13.24
CA ASP A 31 -12.02 -18.93 -13.41
C ASP A 31 -10.86 -18.94 -12.39
N ALA A 32 -10.04 -19.98 -12.47
CA ALA A 32 -8.86 -20.15 -11.63
C ALA A 32 -7.77 -19.10 -11.93
N GLY A 33 -7.67 -18.63 -13.17
CA GLY A 33 -6.67 -17.61 -13.56
C GLY A 33 -6.93 -16.27 -12.87
N CYS A 34 -8.19 -15.85 -12.81
CA CYS A 34 -8.65 -14.71 -12.03
C CYS A 34 -8.31 -14.89 -10.55
N GLY A 35 -8.56 -16.07 -9.99
CA GLY A 35 -8.20 -16.40 -8.60
C GLY A 35 -6.71 -16.23 -8.31
N VAL A 36 -5.83 -16.68 -9.22
CA VAL A 36 -4.38 -16.48 -9.10
C VAL A 36 -4.01 -15.00 -9.13
N LEU A 37 -4.55 -14.23 -10.09
CA LEU A 37 -4.27 -12.80 -10.23
C LEU A 37 -4.66 -12.03 -8.95
N TYR A 38 -5.87 -12.22 -8.44
CA TYR A 38 -6.34 -11.50 -7.27
C TYR A 38 -5.65 -11.97 -5.98
N GLY A 39 -5.26 -13.24 -5.90
CA GLY A 39 -4.41 -13.75 -4.82
C GLY A 39 -3.03 -13.08 -4.80
N VAL A 40 -2.38 -12.94 -5.96
CA VAL A 40 -1.10 -12.21 -6.09
C VAL A 40 -1.28 -10.75 -5.73
N LEU A 41 -2.33 -10.10 -6.23
CA LEU A 41 -2.62 -8.70 -5.95
C LEU A 41 -2.80 -8.45 -4.44
N ARG A 42 -3.53 -9.34 -3.75
CA ARG A 42 -3.73 -9.29 -2.30
C ARG A 42 -2.40 -9.45 -1.55
N TYR A 43 -1.61 -10.47 -1.89
CA TYR A 43 -0.32 -10.73 -1.28
C TYR A 43 0.64 -9.54 -1.44
N SER A 44 0.77 -9.02 -2.66
CA SER A 44 1.62 -7.87 -2.95
C SER A 44 1.13 -6.61 -2.25
N GLY A 45 -0.19 -6.39 -2.17
CA GLY A 45 -0.78 -5.27 -1.43
C GLY A 45 -0.36 -5.28 0.03
N TYR A 46 -0.53 -6.41 0.73
CA TYR A 46 -0.06 -6.56 2.11
C TYR A 46 1.44 -6.34 2.25
N LYS A 47 2.25 -6.95 1.36
CA LYS A 47 3.71 -6.85 1.47
C LYS A 47 4.21 -5.41 1.27
N ILE A 48 3.65 -4.69 0.30
CA ILE A 48 3.98 -3.28 0.07
C ILE A 48 3.54 -2.43 1.26
N GLY A 49 2.34 -2.66 1.81
CA GLY A 49 1.84 -1.94 2.98
C GLY A 49 2.75 -2.08 4.20
N GLU A 50 3.15 -3.32 4.52
CA GLU A 50 4.07 -3.61 5.63
C GLU A 50 5.42 -2.88 5.47
N LEU A 51 6.02 -2.93 4.28
CA LEU A 51 7.29 -2.27 3.99
C LEU A 51 7.16 -0.74 4.05
N ALA A 52 6.07 -0.19 3.53
CA ALA A 52 5.84 1.25 3.52
C ALA A 52 5.57 1.80 4.94
N GLU A 53 4.81 1.08 5.78
CA GLU A 53 4.63 1.46 7.20
C GLU A 53 5.95 1.37 7.96
N THR A 54 6.74 0.31 7.73
CA THR A 54 8.08 0.17 8.36
C THR A 54 8.98 1.35 8.02
N GLU A 55 9.02 1.78 6.75
CA GLU A 55 9.84 2.94 6.34
C GLU A 55 9.28 4.25 6.89
N LYS A 56 7.95 4.43 6.91
CA LYS A 56 7.29 5.57 7.56
C LYS A 56 7.68 5.67 9.03
N GLU A 57 7.64 4.58 9.78
CA GLU A 57 8.09 4.54 11.18
C GLU A 57 9.57 4.91 11.31
N ALA A 58 10.43 4.43 10.41
CA ALA A 58 11.84 4.80 10.40
C ALA A 58 12.02 6.31 10.17
N HIS A 59 11.23 6.90 9.28
CA HIS A 59 11.21 8.35 9.03
C HIS A 59 10.69 9.15 10.23
N ILE A 60 9.66 8.65 10.94
CA ILE A 60 9.15 9.25 12.17
C ILE A 60 10.23 9.23 13.26
N LYS A 61 10.88 8.08 13.48
CA LYS A 61 11.97 7.92 14.48
C LYS A 61 13.17 8.85 14.20
N ARG A 62 13.44 9.16 12.93
CA ARG A 62 14.47 10.10 12.50
C ARG A 62 14.04 11.57 12.52
N GLY A 63 12.78 11.87 12.85
CA GLY A 63 12.21 13.21 12.80
C GLY A 63 12.06 13.79 11.39
N TRP A 64 12.09 12.94 10.35
CA TRP A 64 11.93 13.37 8.96
C TRP A 64 10.48 13.49 8.55
N TRP A 65 9.62 12.66 9.16
CA TRP A 65 8.20 12.63 8.89
C TRP A 65 7.51 13.85 9.50
N LYS A 66 7.12 14.81 8.67
CA LYS A 66 6.36 16.00 9.10
C LYS A 66 4.87 15.80 8.79
N GLU A 67 4.05 15.48 9.79
CA GLU A 67 2.60 15.52 9.64
C GLU A 67 2.14 16.97 9.53
N GLY A 68 1.44 17.31 8.43
CA GLY A 68 0.70 18.55 8.27
C GLY A 68 1.46 19.87 8.52
N GLU A 69 2.10 20.43 7.49
CA GLU A 69 1.97 21.89 7.31
C GLU A 69 0.65 22.10 6.56
N ILE A 70 -0.46 22.07 7.31
CA ILE A 70 -1.69 22.73 6.85
C ILE A 70 -1.39 24.23 7.01
N LYS A 71 -1.14 24.90 5.89
CA LYS A 71 -1.33 26.36 5.81
C LYS A 71 -2.74 26.62 5.31
#